data_AF-A0A7R9AL46-F1
#
_entry.id   AF-A0A7R9AL46-F1
#
_cell.length_a   1.000
_cell.length_b   1.000
_cell.length_c   1.000
_cell.angle_alpha   90.00
_cell.angle_beta   90.00
_cell.angle_gamma   90.00
#
_symmetry.space_group_name_H-M   'P 1'
#
loop_
_entity.id
_entity.type
_entity.pdbx_description
1 polymer ?
#
loop_
_entity_poly.entity_id
_entity_poly.type
_entity_poly.pdbx_seq_one_letter_code
_entity_poly.pdbx_strand_id
1 'polypeptide(L)'
;MFIKWKPTVLYASLALALLATYGIWKKNILALLLGKQIELPAAAWRKLLWLWVGYAIFMSALNAFIATNYSTDTWANFKLWGFGFFVVFALANAFIMATAMKKSENDGSAQ
;
A
#
# COMPACT_ATOMS: atom_id res chain seq x y z
N MET A 1 16.43 -20.71 4.20
CA MET A 1 15.72 -20.08 3.06
C MET A 1 14.20 -19.97 3.26
N PHE A 2 13.50 -21.02 3.70
CA PHE A 2 12.02 -21.07 3.78
C PHE A 2 11.36 -19.93 4.60
N ILE A 3 12.03 -19.39 5.62
CA ILE A 3 11.50 -18.30 6.47
C ILE A 3 11.52 -16.93 5.76
N LYS A 4 12.50 -16.70 4.87
CA LYS A 4 12.72 -15.37 4.26
C LYS A 4 11.75 -15.04 3.13
N TRP A 5 11.14 -16.06 2.52
CA TRP A 5 10.27 -15.91 1.35
C TRP A 5 8.81 -15.61 1.69
N LYS A 6 8.34 -15.99 2.89
CA LYS A 6 6.95 -15.74 3.31
C LYS A 6 6.51 -14.28 3.12
N PRO A 7 7.30 -13.25 3.49
CA PRO A 7 6.94 -11.85 3.27
C PRO A 7 6.87 -11.48 1.78
N THR A 8 7.83 -11.94 0.96
CA THR A 8 7.85 -11.64 -0.49
C THR A 8 6.58 -12.12 -1.17
N VAL A 9 6.16 -13.37 -0.90
CA VAL A 9 4.95 -13.95 -1.50
C VAL A 9 3.71 -13.21 -1.03
N LEU A 10 3.65 -12.84 0.25
CA LEU A 10 2.53 -12.07 0.80
C LEU A 10 2.38 -10.72 0.09
N TYR A 11 3.45 -9.93 0.01
CA TYR A 11 3.40 -8.62 -0.66
C TYR A 11 3.11 -8.75 -2.16
N ALA A 12 3.68 -9.75 -2.83
CA ALA A 12 3.40 -10.02 -4.25
C ALA A 12 1.91 -10.37 -4.47
N SER A 13 1.35 -11.24 -3.61
CA SER A 13 -0.05 -11.63 -3.68
C SER A 13 -0.99 -10.45 -3.45
N LEU A 14 -0.66 -9.53 -2.52
CA LEU A 14 -1.42 -8.31 -2.29
C LEU A 14 -1.40 -7.40 -3.52
N ALA A 15 -0.23 -7.16 -4.11
CA ALA A 15 -0.11 -6.38 -5.33
C ALA A 15 -0.95 -6.99 -6.48
N LEU A 16 -0.82 -8.30 -6.68
CA LEU A 16 -1.58 -9.04 -7.70
C LEU A 16 -3.08 -8.99 -7.45
N ALA A 17 -3.54 -9.17 -6.21
CA ALA A 17 -4.96 -9.09 -5.87
C ALA A 17 -5.52 -7.69 -6.15
N LEU A 18 -4.83 -6.63 -5.70
CA LEU A 18 -5.24 -5.26 -5.95
C LEU A 18 -5.28 -4.93 -7.45
N LEU A 19 -4.27 -5.35 -8.21
CA LEU A 19 -4.21 -5.16 -9.66
C LEU A 19 -5.27 -5.96 -10.41
N ALA A 20 -5.44 -7.25 -10.08
CA ALA A 20 -6.43 -8.12 -10.71
C ALA A 20 -7.84 -7.60 -10.44
N THR A 21 -8.14 -7.19 -9.20
CA THR A 21 -9.47 -6.68 -8.88
C THR A 21 -9.79 -5.35 -9.56
N TYR A 22 -8.80 -4.45 -9.61
CA TYR A 22 -8.98 -3.19 -10.33
C TYR A 22 -9.04 -3.39 -11.85
N GLY A 23 -8.26 -4.31 -12.40
CA GLY A 23 -8.19 -4.58 -13.84
C GLY A 23 -9.43 -5.28 -14.39
N ILE A 24 -9.86 -6.36 -13.74
CA ILE A 24 -10.95 -7.25 -14.20
C ILE A 24 -12.31 -6.71 -13.76
N TRP A 25 -12.47 -6.39 -12.47
CA TRP A 25 -13.78 -5.98 -11.92
C TRP A 25 -13.97 -4.46 -11.89
N LYS A 26 -12.95 -3.66 -12.23
CA LYS A 26 -12.97 -2.19 -12.14
C LYS A 26 -13.37 -1.67 -10.75
N LYS A 27 -13.23 -2.52 -9.72
CA LYS A 27 -13.56 -2.22 -8.32
C LYS A 27 -12.28 -1.89 -7.56
N ASN A 28 -12.38 -0.87 -6.71
CA ASN A 28 -11.32 -0.55 -5.79
C ASN A 28 -11.55 -1.32 -4.48
N ILE A 29 -10.74 -2.35 -4.21
CA ILE A 29 -10.86 -3.15 -2.98
C ILE A 29 -10.72 -2.29 -1.73
N LEU A 30 -9.83 -1.30 -1.73
CA LEU A 30 -9.65 -0.44 -0.56
C LEU A 30 -10.94 0.33 -0.27
N ALA A 31 -11.60 0.86 -1.31
CA ALA A 31 -12.89 1.51 -1.16
C ALA A 31 -13.99 0.54 -0.71
N LEU A 32 -13.96 -0.72 -1.15
CA LEU A 32 -14.93 -1.73 -0.74
C LEU A 32 -14.80 -2.09 0.74
N LEU A 33 -13.57 -2.20 1.24
CA LEU A 33 -13.27 -2.60 2.61
C LEU A 33 -13.40 -1.43 3.60
N LEU A 34 -12.87 -0.26 3.22
CA LEU A 34 -12.74 0.90 4.10
C LEU A 34 -13.76 2.00 3.81
N GLY A 35 -14.46 1.97 2.68
CA GLY A 35 -15.41 3.01 2.29
C GLY A 35 -16.65 3.11 3.17
N LYS A 36 -16.91 2.11 4.01
CA LYS A 36 -17.94 2.20 5.07
C LYS A 36 -17.48 2.99 6.30
N GLN A 37 -16.17 3.13 6.48
CA GLN A 37 -15.56 3.79 7.65
C GLN A 37 -15.05 5.18 7.29
N ILE A 38 -14.66 5.38 6.03
CA ILE A 38 -14.05 6.61 5.55
C ILE A 38 -14.75 7.04 4.26
N GLU A 39 -15.32 8.23 4.24
CA GLU A 39 -15.90 8.82 3.03
C GLU A 39 -14.82 9.58 2.26
N LEU A 40 -14.51 9.09 1.05
CA LEU A 40 -13.51 9.70 0.18
C LEU A 40 -14.03 9.71 -1.26
N PRO A 41 -13.70 10.75 -2.05
CA PRO A 41 -14.04 10.80 -3.47
C PRO A 41 -13.32 9.68 -4.24
N ALA A 42 -13.94 9.20 -5.32
CA ALA A 42 -13.40 8.10 -6.14
C ALA A 42 -11.96 8.33 -6.64
N ALA A 43 -11.58 9.59 -6.88
CA ALA A 43 -10.22 9.95 -7.27
C ALA A 43 -9.19 9.68 -6.16
N ALA A 44 -9.54 9.92 -4.88
CA ALA A 44 -8.67 9.65 -3.74
C ALA A 44 -8.49 8.15 -3.53
N TRP A 45 -9.58 7.37 -3.62
CA TRP A 45 -9.51 5.91 -3.60
C TRP A 45 -8.57 5.35 -4.67
N ARG A 46 -8.62 5.88 -5.89
CA ARG A 46 -7.70 5.47 -6.97
C ARG A 46 -6.24 5.78 -6.62
N LYS A 47 -5.94 6.94 -6.04
CA LYS A 47 -4.58 7.28 -5.59
C LYS A 47 -4.10 6.33 -4.49
N LEU A 48 -4.95 6.02 -3.51
CA LEU A 48 -4.65 5.07 -2.45
C LEU A 48 -4.37 3.67 -3.02
N LEU A 49 -5.19 3.18 -3.96
CA LEU A 49 -4.96 1.89 -4.61
C LEU A 49 -3.57 1.82 -5.26
N TRP A 50 -3.19 2.82 -6.03
CA TRP A 50 -1.88 2.86 -6.67
C TRP A 50 -0.73 2.96 -5.67
N LEU A 51 -0.90 3.71 -4.57
CA LEU A 51 0.08 3.78 -3.48
C LEU A 51 0.27 2.40 -2.84
N TRP A 52 -0.82 1.67 -2.56
CA TRP A 52 -0.78 0.33 -1.98
C TRP A 52 -0.14 -0.70 -2.92
N VAL A 53 -0.49 -0.67 -4.21
CA VAL A 53 0.14 -1.52 -5.24
C VAL A 53 1.64 -1.25 -5.31
N GLY A 54 2.03 0.03 -5.42
CA GLY A 54 3.44 0.43 -5.51
C GLY A 54 4.24 -0.01 -4.29
N TYR A 55 3.70 0.22 -3.08
CA TYR A 55 4.32 -0.22 -1.84
C TYR A 55 4.46 -1.75 -1.76
N ALA A 56 3.43 -2.50 -2.12
CA ALA A 56 3.46 -3.95 -2.11
C ALA A 56 4.50 -4.52 -3.10
N ILE A 57 4.56 -3.99 -4.33
CA ILE A 57 5.58 -4.39 -5.31
C ILE A 57 6.98 -4.05 -4.80
N PHE A 58 7.17 -2.82 -4.32
CA PHE A 58 8.46 -2.36 -3.77
C PHE A 58 8.94 -3.25 -2.63
N MET A 59 8.08 -3.51 -1.63
CA MET A 59 8.44 -4.35 -0.48
C MET A 59 8.69 -5.81 -0.87
N SER A 60 7.93 -6.34 -1.83
CA SER A 60 8.14 -7.69 -2.35
C SER A 60 9.52 -7.81 -3.00
N ALA A 61 9.86 -6.88 -3.89
CA ALA A 61 11.14 -6.84 -4.60
C ALA A 61 12.32 -6.60 -3.64
N LEU A 62 12.19 -5.64 -2.72
CA LEU A 62 13.22 -5.32 -1.74
C LEU A 62 13.48 -6.49 -0.78
N ASN A 63 12.43 -7.14 -0.25
CA ASN A 63 12.61 -8.32 0.59
C ASN A 63 13.21 -9.49 -0.19
N ALA A 64 12.81 -9.69 -1.45
CA ALA A 64 13.39 -10.74 -2.30
C ALA A 64 14.89 -10.50 -2.51
N PHE A 65 15.27 -9.27 -2.86
CA PHE A 65 16.67 -8.85 -3.05
C PHE A 65 17.50 -9.07 -1.79
N ILE A 66 17.01 -8.67 -0.61
CA ILE A 66 17.73 -8.85 0.65
C ILE A 66 17.82 -10.33 1.03
N ALA A 67 16.74 -11.08 0.84
CA ALA A 67 16.68 -12.49 1.19
C ALA A 67 17.65 -13.36 0.39
N THR A 68 17.93 -13.00 -0.88
CA THR A 68 18.83 -13.74 -1.77
C THR A 68 20.28 -13.29 -1.67
N ASN A 69 20.55 -12.00 -1.46
CA ASN A 69 21.92 -11.45 -1.51
C ASN A 69 22.60 -11.32 -0.14
N TYR A 70 21.87 -11.38 0.98
CA TYR A 70 22.42 -11.11 2.31
C TYR A 70 22.19 -12.25 3.32
N SER A 71 22.98 -12.24 4.39
CA SER A 71 22.92 -13.20 5.49
C SER A 71 21.57 -13.15 6.23
N THR A 72 21.30 -14.15 7.07
CA THR A 72 20.07 -14.18 7.88
C THR A 72 20.04 -13.06 8.92
N ASP A 73 21.19 -12.69 9.48
CA ASP A 73 21.30 -11.61 10.47
C ASP A 73 21.05 -10.24 9.84
N THR A 74 21.62 -9.97 8.65
CA THR A 74 21.32 -8.75 7.90
C THR A 74 19.84 -8.67 7.53
N TRP A 75 19.24 -9.79 7.12
CA TRP A 75 17.80 -9.85 6.82
C TRP A 75 16.92 -9.62 8.07
N ALA A 76 17.31 -10.14 9.24
CA ALA A 76 16.60 -9.89 10.49
C ALA A 76 16.69 -8.41 10.89
N ASN A 77 17.87 -7.80 10.81
CA ASN A 77 18.08 -6.38 11.07
C ASN A 77 17.31 -5.49 10.09
N PHE A 78 17.26 -5.88 8.80
CA PHE A 78 16.44 -5.18 7.81
C PHE A 78 14.98 -5.09 8.21
N LYS A 79 14.40 -6.10 8.88
CA LYS A 79 13.01 -6.00 9.34
C LYS A 79 12.81 -4.93 10.40
N LEU A 80 13.81 -4.70 11.23
CA LEU A 80 13.76 -3.68 12.28
C LEU A 80 13.81 -2.28 11.66
N TRP A 81 14.80 -2.03 10.79
CA TRP A 81 14.97 -0.75 10.12
C TRP A 81 13.95 -0.50 9.00
N GLY A 82 13.47 -1.57 8.38
CA GLY A 82 12.46 -1.55 7.33
C GLY A 82 11.11 -1.04 7.79
N PHE A 83 10.88 -0.92 9.10
CA PHE A 83 9.74 -0.17 9.64
C PHE A 83 9.70 1.29 9.15
N GLY A 84 10.85 1.88 8.82
CA GLY A 84 10.90 3.21 8.19
C GLY A 84 10.08 3.30 6.90
N PHE A 85 10.06 2.24 6.07
CA PHE A 85 9.23 2.21 4.87
C PHE A 85 7.73 2.22 5.19
N PHE A 86 7.34 1.53 6.27
CA PHE A 86 5.96 1.55 6.74
C PHE A 86 5.56 2.94 7.23
N VAL A 87 6.44 3.65 7.95
CA VAL A 87 6.18 5.02 8.39
C VAL A 87 5.95 5.95 7.21
N VAL A 88 6.84 5.92 6.20
CA VAL A 88 6.68 6.72 4.98
C VAL A 88 5.38 6.38 4.26
N PHE A 89 5.05 5.09 4.15
CA PHE A 89 3.79 4.63 3.56
C PHE A 89 2.58 5.14 4.34
N ALA A 90 2.59 5.06 5.67
CA ALA A 90 1.50 5.55 6.51
C ALA A 90 1.30 7.06 6.37
N LEU A 91 2.39 7.83 6.36
CA LEU A 91 2.35 9.28 6.12
C LEU A 91 1.79 9.62 4.73
N ALA A 92 2.19 8.88 3.69
CA ALA A 92 1.65 9.08 2.35
C ALA A 92 0.14 8.79 2.27
N ASN A 93 -0.34 7.73 2.95
CA ASN A 93 -1.78 7.47 3.06
C ASN A 93 -2.50 8.62 3.78
N ALA A 94 -2.01 9.01 4.95
CA ALA A 94 -2.59 10.09 5.75
C ALA A 94 -2.66 11.41 4.95
N PHE A 95 -1.59 11.75 4.23
CA PHE A 95 -1.54 12.94 3.39
C PHE A 95 -2.59 12.92 2.26
N ILE A 96 -2.72 11.79 1.55
CA ILE A 96 -3.74 11.65 0.48
C ILE A 96 -5.15 11.80 1.06
N MET A 97 -5.43 11.16 2.20
CA MET A 97 -6.74 11.24 2.85
C MET A 97 -7.04 12.66 3.34
N ALA A 98 -6.12 13.31 4.05
CA ALA A 98 -6.28 14.67 4.54
C ALA A 98 -6.54 15.67 3.40
N THR A 99 -5.77 15.55 2.31
CA THR A 99 -5.96 16.41 1.12
C THR A 99 -7.30 16.16 0.44
N ALA A 100 -7.75 14.91 0.41
CA ALA A 100 -9.02 14.54 -0.19
C ALA A 100 -10.22 15.06 0.61
N MET A 101 -10.17 14.96 1.94
CA MET A 101 -11.22 15.46 2.84
C MET A 101 -11.34 16.99 2.78
N LYS A 102 -10.20 17.71 2.76
CA LYS A 102 -10.20 19.17 2.59
C LYS A 102 -10.80 19.60 1.24
N LYS A 103 -10.53 18.83 0.19
CA LYS A 103 -11.09 19.13 -1.14
C LYS A 103 -12.61 18.98 -1.18
N SER A 104 -13.16 17.93 -0.56
CA SER A 104 -14.62 17.74 -0.51
C SER A 104 -15.36 18.84 0.27
N GLU A 105 -14.75 19.39 1.31
CA GLU A 105 -15.33 20.49 2.10
C GLU A 105 -15.39 21.82 1.31
N ASN A 106 -14.31 22.14 0.59
CA ASN A 106 -14.26 23.34 -0.26
C ASN A 106 -15.23 23.28 -1.44
N ASP A 107 -15.42 22.09 -2.03
CA ASP A 107 -16.34 21.91 -3.16
C ASP A 107 -17.82 22.01 -2.71
N GLY A 108 -18.13 21.69 -1.45
CA GLY A 108 -19.48 21.77 -0.86
C GLY A 108 -19.86 23.12 -0.25
N SER A 109 -18.89 24.00 0.01
CA SER A 109 -19.11 25.37 0.54
C SER A 109 -19.21 26.44 -0.55
N ALA A 110 -19.01 26.06 -1.82
CA ALA A 110 -19.13 26.92 -2.99
C ALA A 110 -20.48 26.76 -3.74
N GLN A 111 -21.45 26.05 -3.15
CA GLN A 111 -22.85 25.94 -3.58
C GLN A 111 -23.77 26.52 -2.51
#